data_AF-A0A2S4LR49-F1
#
_entry.id   AF-A0A2S4LR49-F1
#
_cell.length_a   1.000
_cell.length_b   1.000
_cell.length_c   1.000
_cell.angle_alpha   90.00
_cell.angle_beta   90.00
_cell.angle_gamma   90.00
#
_symmetry.space_group_name_H-M   'P 1'
#
loop_
_entity.id
_entity.type
_entity.pdbx_description
1 polymer ?
#
loop_
_entity_poly.entity_id
_entity_poly.type
_entity_poly.pdbx_seq_one_letter_code
_entity_poly.pdbx_strand_id
1 'polypeptide(L)'
;MVDSLTTDPTRLADAPRALIGQLDRERGAPLMEALDACTACFGRGAVVPARGGLTEKRTWSTKFEMRRPRYTTQVGALPTARA
;
A
#
# COMPACT_ATOMS: atom_id res chain seq x y z
N MET A 1 -7.38 -18.26 11.45
CA MET A 1 -7.59 -18.42 10.00
C MET A 1 -7.22 -17.09 9.34
N VAL A 2 -5.99 -16.99 8.84
CA VAL A 2 -5.47 -15.75 8.25
C VAL A 2 -5.77 -15.83 6.77
N ASP A 3 -6.76 -15.07 6.29
CA ASP A 3 -6.95 -14.86 4.85
C ASP A 3 -5.72 -14.12 4.32
N SER A 4 -4.72 -14.87 3.85
CA SER A 4 -3.76 -14.37 2.89
C SER A 4 -4.57 -13.95 1.67
N LEU A 5 -4.81 -12.64 1.51
CA LEU A 5 -5.16 -12.07 0.22
C LEU A 5 -4.06 -12.51 -0.74
N THR A 6 -4.31 -13.61 -1.47
CA THR A 6 -3.47 -14.03 -2.59
C THR A 6 -3.57 -12.92 -3.61
N THR A 7 -2.69 -11.92 -3.46
CA THR A 7 -2.35 -11.01 -4.52
C THR A 7 -1.61 -11.89 -5.51
N ASP A 8 -2.31 -12.30 -6.56
CA ASP A 8 -1.69 -12.98 -7.68
C ASP A 8 -0.52 -12.09 -8.15
N PRO A 9 0.73 -12.58 -8.17
CA PRO A 9 1.85 -11.81 -8.67
C PRO A 9 1.60 -11.47 -10.14
N THR A 10 1.15 -10.24 -10.39
CA THR A 10 1.00 -9.70 -11.74
C THR A 10 2.35 -9.63 -12.42
N ARG A 11 2.41 -10.00 -13.70
CA ARG A 11 3.62 -9.81 -14.49
C ARG A 11 3.95 -8.33 -14.57
N LEU A 12 5.24 -8.02 -14.66
CA LEU A 12 5.73 -6.64 -14.74
C LEU A 12 5.08 -5.83 -15.88
N ALA A 13 4.77 -6.49 -17.00
CA ALA A 13 4.09 -5.89 -18.15
C ALA A 13 2.63 -5.50 -17.86
N ASP A 14 1.97 -6.22 -16.96
CA ASP A 14 0.56 -6.03 -16.59
C ASP A 14 0.41 -5.18 -15.32
N ALA A 15 1.53 -4.83 -14.67
CA ALA A 15 1.53 -4.06 -13.44
C ALA A 15 1.01 -2.63 -13.69
N PRO A 16 0.15 -2.09 -12.80
CA PRO A 16 -0.38 -0.75 -12.95
C PRO A 16 0.76 0.27 -13.02
N ARG A 17 0.69 1.17 -14.00
CA ARG A 17 1.63 2.27 -14.14
C ARG A 17 1.30 3.36 -13.12
N ALA A 18 2.30 4.12 -12.70
CA ALA A 18 2.08 5.22 -11.77
C ALA A 18 1.07 6.21 -12.37
N LEU A 19 0.04 6.51 -11.59
CA LEU A 19 -1.04 7.40 -11.98
C LEU A 19 -0.61 8.88 -11.90
N ILE A 20 0.41 9.18 -11.09
CA ILE A 20 1.01 10.50 -10.88
C ILE A 20 2.53 10.35 -10.81
N GLY A 21 3.27 11.07 -11.66
CA GLY A 21 4.73 11.01 -11.74
C GLY A 21 5.27 9.73 -12.41
N GLN A 22 6.58 9.70 -12.67
CA GLN A 22 7.26 8.48 -13.11
C GLN A 22 7.64 7.62 -11.91
N LEU A 23 7.23 6.36 -11.91
CA LEU A 23 7.80 5.36 -11.00
C LEU A 23 9.16 4.92 -11.56
N ASP A 24 10.21 5.54 -11.03
CA ASP A 24 11.60 5.20 -11.36
C ASP A 24 11.99 3.89 -10.67
N ARG A 25 11.85 2.77 -11.39
CA ARG A 25 12.16 1.44 -10.88
C ARG A 25 13.66 1.20 -10.71
N GLU A 26 14.48 1.80 -11.57
CA GLU A 26 15.94 1.61 -11.52
C GLU A 26 16.48 2.21 -10.22
N ARG A 27 16.00 3.40 -9.86
CA ARG A 27 16.33 4.03 -8.59
C ARG A 27 15.74 3.29 -7.38
N GLY A 28 14.57 2.67 -7.54
CA GLY A 28 13.88 1.96 -6.45
C GLY A 28 14.42 0.55 -6.14
N ALA A 29 15.04 -0.12 -7.11
CA ALA A 29 15.47 -1.51 -6.97
C ALA A 29 16.48 -1.74 -5.83
N PRO A 30 17.56 -0.94 -5.65
CA PRO A 30 18.51 -1.15 -4.56
C PRO A 30 17.88 -0.99 -3.17
N LEU A 31 16.91 -0.07 -3.04
CA LEU A 31 16.17 0.13 -1.80
C LEU A 31 15.31 -1.09 -1.47
N MET A 32 14.59 -1.63 -2.46
CA MET A 32 13.78 -2.83 -2.27
C MET A 32 14.63 -4.04 -1.90
N GLU A 33 15.80 -4.21 -2.54
CA GLU A 33 16.75 -5.28 -2.21
C GLU A 33 17.23 -5.20 -0.74
N ALA A 34 17.56 -4.00 -0.27
CA ALA A 34 17.95 -3.79 1.12
C ALA A 34 16.80 -4.13 2.10
N LEU A 35 15.57 -3.74 1.77
CA LEU A 35 14.39 -4.05 2.58
C LEU A 35 14.10 -5.56 2.63
N ASP A 36 14.27 -6.25 1.51
CA ASP A 36 14.10 -7.70 1.41
C ASP A 36 15.19 -8.43 2.21
N ALA A 37 16.45 -7.97 2.17
CA ALA A 37 17.53 -8.51 2.98
C ALA A 37 17.24 -8.39 4.49
N CYS A 38 16.76 -7.23 4.95
CA CYS A 38 16.34 -7.06 6.33
C CYS A 38 15.16 -7.99 6.68
N THR A 39 14.19 -8.11 5.78
CA THR A 39 13.03 -9.00 5.97
C THR A 39 13.45 -10.47 6.05
N ALA A 40 14.46 -10.88 5.29
CA ALA A 40 15.03 -12.23 5.33
C ALA A 40 15.74 -12.53 6.66
N CYS A 41 16.45 -11.56 7.22
CA CYS A 41 17.16 -11.72 8.51
C CYS A 41 16.22 -11.70 9.72
N PHE A 42 15.20 -10.84 9.72
CA PHE A 42 14.44 -10.49 10.93
C PHE A 42 12.94 -10.80 10.83
N GLY A 43 12.47 -11.29 9.68
CA GLY A 43 11.07 -11.61 9.44
C GLY A 43 10.24 -10.44 8.93
N ARG A 44 8.94 -10.70 8.71
CA ARG A 44 8.00 -9.74 8.12
C ARG A 44 7.82 -8.51 9.01
N GLY A 45 7.98 -7.33 8.42
CA GLY A 45 7.79 -6.05 9.13
C GLY A 45 9.01 -5.60 9.94
N ALA A 46 10.17 -6.24 9.73
CA ALA A 46 11.43 -5.85 10.35
C ALA A 46 11.84 -4.40 10.06
N VAL A 47 11.52 -3.90 8.87
CA VAL A 47 11.69 -2.50 8.49
C VAL A 47 10.33 -1.91 8.18
N VAL A 48 9.99 -0.83 8.88
CA VAL A 48 8.81 -0.02 8.60
C VAL A 48 9.25 1.37 8.19
N PRO A 49 8.68 1.96 7.13
CA PRO A 49 8.98 3.34 6.81
C PRO A 49 8.57 4.23 7.99
N ALA A 50 9.40 5.22 8.33
CA ALA A 50 9.15 6.08 9.50
C ALA A 50 7.75 6.74 9.47
N ARG A 51 7.30 7.13 8.27
CA ARG A 51 5.94 7.67 8.03
C ARG A 51 4.80 6.69 8.31
N GLY A 52 5.08 5.38 8.30
CA GLY A 52 4.11 4.33 8.56
C GLY A 52 4.08 3.84 10.01
N GLY A 53 5.13 4.08 10.80
CA GLY A 53 5.26 3.50 12.14
C GLY A 53 5.71 4.44 13.27
N LEU A 54 6.30 5.60 12.97
CA LEU A 54 6.94 6.47 13.97
C LEU A 54 6.36 7.89 14.02
N THR A 55 5.72 8.36 12.94
CA THR A 55 5.03 9.65 12.93
C THR A 55 3.64 9.56 13.56
N GLU A 56 3.15 10.63 14.17
CA GLU A 56 1.78 10.71 14.70
C GLU A 56 0.76 10.20 13.66
N LYS A 57 -0.24 9.45 14.14
CA LYS A 57 -1.33 8.99 13.29
C LYS A 57 -1.99 10.20 12.64
N ARG A 58 -2.05 10.20 11.31
CA ARG A 58 -2.80 11.23 10.58
C ARG A 58 -4.25 11.26 11.08
N THR A 59 -4.79 12.47 11.22
CA THR A 59 -6.21 12.70 11.51
C THR A 59 -7.13 12.04 10.47
N TRP A 60 -6.61 11.81 9.27
CA TRP A 60 -7.32 11.17 8.18
C TRP A 60 -6.50 10.03 7.59
N SER A 61 -7.15 8.92 7.27
CA SER A 61 -6.56 7.75 6.61
C SER A 61 -7.49 7.24 5.52
N THR A 62 -6.92 6.56 4.52
CA THR A 62 -7.72 5.91 3.48
C THR A 62 -8.31 4.61 4.03
N LYS A 63 -9.63 4.47 3.93
CA LYS A 63 -10.38 3.30 4.41
C LYS A 63 -10.44 2.22 3.31
N PHE A 64 -9.63 1.18 3.44
CA PHE A 64 -9.63 0.00 2.54
C PHE A 64 -10.29 -1.22 3.20
N GLU A 65 -11.52 -1.08 3.66
CA GLU A 65 -12.27 -2.19 4.27
C GLU A 65 -12.95 -3.10 3.24
N MET A 66 -13.29 -2.54 2.06
CA MET A 66 -14.01 -3.27 1.03
C MET A 66 -13.08 -4.12 0.16
N ARG A 67 -13.27 -5.44 0.23
CA ARG A 67 -12.51 -6.44 -0.53
C ARG A 67 -13.16 -6.83 -1.88
N ARG A 68 -14.16 -6.07 -2.37
CA ARG A 68 -14.87 -6.37 -3.64
C ARG A 68 -14.69 -5.24 -4.67
N PRO A 69 -14.25 -5.53 -5.92
CA PRO A 69 -13.83 -4.49 -6.88
C PRO A 69 -14.95 -3.57 -7.41
N ARG A 70 -16.21 -4.03 -7.43
CA ARG A 70 -17.27 -3.37 -8.22
C ARG A 70 -18.08 -2.33 -7.47
N TYR A 71 -17.98 -2.26 -6.14
CA TYR A 71 -18.77 -1.33 -5.33
C TYR A 71 -17.96 -0.91 -4.09
N THR A 72 -17.01 0.02 -4.27
CA THR A 72 -16.15 0.50 -3.18
C THR A 72 -16.68 1.79 -2.53
N THR A 73 -17.69 2.43 -3.12
CA THR A 73 -18.29 3.66 -2.59
C THR A 73 -19.42 3.36 -1.62
N GLN A 74 -19.27 3.76 -0.35
CA GLN A 74 -20.36 3.80 0.62
C GLN A 74 -20.96 5.20 0.67
N VAL A 75 -22.22 5.35 0.30
CA VAL A 75 -22.93 6.65 0.30
C VAL A 75 -22.92 7.28 1.70
N GLY A 76 -23.13 6.48 2.76
CA GLY A 76 -23.09 6.96 4.14
C GLY A 76 -21.70 7.36 4.66
N ALA A 77 -20.63 7.08 3.93
CA ALA A 77 -19.27 7.51 4.28
C ALA A 77 -18.86 8.82 3.59
N LEU A 78 -19.70 9.38 2.72
CA LEU A 78 -19.42 10.63 2.03
C LEU A 78 -19.56 11.81 3.00
N PRO A 79 -18.63 12.78 2.97
CA PRO A 79 -18.72 13.96 3.81
C PRO A 79 -19.86 14.88 3.36
N THR A 80 -20.64 15.40 4.30
CA THR A 80 -21.69 16.40 4.03
C THR A 80 -21.08 17.79 4.04
N ALA A 81 -21.10 18.48 2.90
CA ALA A 81 -20.76 19.90 2.83
C ALA A 81 -21.94 20.76 3.30
N ARG A 82 -21.65 21.87 3.99
CA ARG A 82 -22.62 22.93 4.33
C ARG A 82 -22.13 24.24 3.72
N ALA A 83 -23.06 25.08 3.28
CA ALA A 83 -22.79 26.43 2.75
C ALA A 83 -22.49 27.42 3.88
#